data_AF-A0A2V2T4S4-F1
#
_entry.id   AF-A0A2V2T4S4-F1
#
_cell.length_a   1.000
_cell.length_b   1.000
_cell.length_c   1.000
_cell.angle_alpha   90.00
_cell.angle_beta   90.00
_cell.angle_gamma   90.00
#
_symmetry.space_group_name_H-M   'P 1'
#
loop_
_entity.id
_entity.type
_entity.pdbx_description
1 polymer ?
#
loop_
_entity_poly.entity_id
_entity_poly.type
_entity_poly.pdbx_seq_one_letter_code
_entity_poly.pdbx_strand_id
1 'polypeptide(L)'
;MKFLPLLAAALLLASATARADSMRCGSALVSVGDRAWEVEQKCGAPDHRDDVGYTLGGYDRREFKVEEWVYGPRNGATYILTFEANRLKRIEFKRD
;
A
#
# COMPACT_ATOMS: atom_id res chain seq x y z
N MET A 1 44.32 12.35 -6.59
CA MET A 1 43.00 12.63 -7.20
C MET A 1 42.39 11.41 -7.89
N LYS A 2 42.56 10.18 -7.36
CA LYS A 2 42.19 8.92 -8.06
C LYS A 2 41.01 8.16 -7.42
N PHE A 3 40.43 8.73 -6.37
CA PHE A 3 39.30 8.14 -5.61
C PHE A 3 37.92 8.69 -6.03
N LEU A 4 37.91 9.77 -6.83
CA LEU A 4 36.68 10.37 -7.35
C LEU A 4 35.81 9.41 -8.20
N PRO A 5 36.36 8.51 -9.06
CA PRO A 5 35.51 7.62 -9.85
C PRO A 5 34.92 6.47 -9.03
N LEU A 6 35.58 6.06 -7.94
CA LEU A 6 35.07 5.02 -7.04
C LEU A 6 33.87 5.51 -6.22
N LEU A 7 33.90 6.78 -5.76
CA LEU A 7 32.78 7.36 -5.01
C LEU A 7 31.51 7.51 -5.87
N ALA A 8 31.68 7.89 -7.14
CA ALA A 8 30.57 8.03 -8.08
C ALA A 8 29.90 6.67 -8.42
N ALA A 9 30.71 5.61 -8.56
CA ALA A 9 30.20 4.26 -8.77
C ALA A 9 29.41 3.74 -7.57
N ALA A 10 29.85 4.02 -6.33
CA ALA A 10 29.14 3.60 -5.11
C ALA A 10 27.78 4.31 -4.93
N LEU A 11 27.66 5.57 -5.38
CA LEU A 11 26.40 6.33 -5.27
C LEU A 11 25.31 5.81 -6.24
N LEU A 12 25.72 5.26 -7.39
CA LEU A 12 24.80 4.67 -8.38
C LEU A 12 24.23 3.31 -7.93
N LEU A 13 24.92 2.57 -7.06
CA LEU A 13 24.37 1.33 -6.49
C LEU A 13 23.44 1.57 -5.28
N ALA A 14 23.41 2.79 -4.74
CA ALA A 14 22.63 3.13 -3.55
C ALA A 14 21.17 3.52 -3.85
N SER A 15 20.75 3.55 -5.13
CA SER A 15 19.33 3.68 -5.50
C SER A 15 18.59 2.36 -5.25
N ALA A 16 18.51 1.96 -3.98
CA ALA A 16 17.67 0.86 -3.55
C ALA A 16 16.22 1.19 -3.92
N THR A 17 15.60 0.30 -4.69
CA THR A 17 14.24 0.49 -5.21
C THR A 17 13.23 0.40 -4.08
N ALA A 18 12.76 1.54 -3.57
CA ALA A 18 11.57 1.58 -2.74
C ALA A 18 10.38 1.14 -3.61
N ARG A 19 9.91 -0.09 -3.46
CA ARG A 19 8.68 -0.57 -4.08
C ARG A 19 7.50 -0.12 -3.22
N ALA A 20 6.81 0.92 -3.67
CA ALA A 20 5.48 1.24 -3.19
C ALA A 20 4.47 0.56 -4.12
N ASP A 21 3.68 -0.38 -3.60
CA ASP A 21 2.55 -0.92 -4.36
C ASP A 21 1.52 0.19 -4.58
N SER A 22 0.92 0.20 -5.77
CA SER A 22 -0.10 1.17 -6.15
C SER A 22 -1.17 0.53 -7.02
N MET A 23 -2.37 1.09 -6.99
CA MET A 23 -3.49 0.72 -7.85
C MET A 23 -4.17 1.98 -8.41
N ARG A 24 -4.85 1.83 -9.56
CA ARG A 24 -5.57 2.93 -10.20
C ARG A 24 -7.07 2.81 -9.98
N CYS A 25 -7.69 3.94 -9.68
CA CYS A 25 -9.13 4.13 -9.62
C CYS A 25 -9.51 5.25 -10.61
N GLY A 26 -9.88 4.86 -11.83
CA GLY A 26 -9.99 5.80 -12.94
C GLY A 26 -8.65 6.49 -13.25
N SER A 27 -8.61 7.81 -13.18
CA SER A 27 -7.37 8.60 -13.33
C SER A 27 -6.58 8.76 -12.02
N ALA A 28 -7.18 8.46 -10.86
CA ALA A 28 -6.54 8.58 -9.56
C ALA A 28 -5.62 7.39 -9.27
N LEU A 29 -4.57 7.63 -8.49
CA LEU A 29 -3.62 6.62 -8.03
C LEU A 29 -3.72 6.50 -6.51
N VAL A 30 -3.93 5.27 -6.04
CA VAL A 30 -3.85 4.86 -4.64
C VAL A 30 -2.51 4.17 -4.42
N SER A 31 -1.83 4.51 -3.33
CA SER A 31 -0.52 3.96 -2.99
C SER A 31 -0.47 3.51 -1.53
N VAL A 32 0.37 2.52 -1.23
CA VAL A 32 0.68 2.15 0.16
C VAL A 32 1.06 3.41 0.95
N GLY A 33 0.44 3.58 2.12
CA GLY A 33 0.58 4.75 2.98
C GLY A 33 -0.61 5.72 2.93
N ASP A 34 -1.44 5.69 1.89
CA ASP A 34 -2.67 6.48 1.82
C ASP A 34 -3.59 6.15 3.01
N ARG A 35 -4.34 7.15 3.49
CA ARG A 35 -5.36 6.96 4.52
C ARG A 35 -6.63 6.37 3.92
N ALA A 36 -7.43 5.68 4.74
CA ALA A 36 -8.68 5.07 4.28
C ALA A 36 -9.61 6.08 3.60
N TRP A 37 -9.73 7.29 4.15
CA TRP A 37 -10.54 8.36 3.54
C TRP A 37 -9.99 8.85 2.20
N GLU A 38 -8.66 8.86 2.01
CA GLU A 38 -8.03 9.26 0.74
C GLU A 38 -8.33 8.21 -0.34
N VAL A 39 -8.27 6.93 0.05
CA VAL A 39 -8.65 5.82 -0.84
C VAL A 39 -10.12 5.92 -1.22
N GLU A 40 -11.01 6.12 -0.24
CA GLU A 40 -12.45 6.26 -0.49
C GLU A 40 -12.78 7.47 -1.38
N GLN A 41 -12.07 8.59 -1.19
CA GLN A 41 -12.19 9.76 -2.06
C GLN A 41 -11.76 9.47 -3.51
N LYS A 42 -10.70 8.67 -3.70
CA LYS A 42 -10.14 8.34 -5.02
C LYS A 42 -10.92 7.25 -5.74
N CYS A 43 -11.45 6.28 -5.01
CA CYS A 43 -12.04 5.05 -5.56
C CYS A 43 -13.56 4.94 -5.37
N GLY A 44 -14.16 5.80 -4.54
CA GLY A 44 -15.50 5.59 -4.01
C GLY A 44 -15.52 4.60 -2.86
N ALA A 45 -16.72 4.26 -2.38
CA ALA A 45 -16.89 3.24 -1.36
C ALA A 45 -16.44 1.85 -1.88
N PRO A 46 -15.82 1.02 -1.03
CA PRO A 46 -15.49 -0.36 -1.40
C PRO A 46 -16.75 -1.21 -1.53
N ASP A 47 -16.64 -2.29 -2.30
CA ASP A 47 -17.72 -3.28 -2.47
C ASP A 47 -17.92 -4.09 -1.17
N HIS A 48 -16.83 -4.37 -0.44
CA HIS A 48 -16.86 -4.95 0.90
C HIS A 48 -15.85 -4.27 1.84
N ARG A 49 -16.22 -4.17 3.13
CA ARG A 49 -15.36 -3.67 4.22
C ARG A 49 -15.48 -4.62 5.41
N ASP A 50 -14.42 -5.33 5.70
CA ASP A 50 -14.37 -6.33 6.77
C ASP A 50 -13.37 -5.96 7.85
N ASP A 51 -13.78 -6.07 9.10
CA ASP A 51 -12.92 -5.92 10.27
C ASP A 51 -12.24 -7.27 10.55
N VAL A 52 -11.06 -7.48 9.95
CA VAL A 52 -10.40 -8.80 9.98
C VAL A 52 -9.58 -9.06 11.26
N GLY A 53 -9.47 -8.08 12.14
CA GLY A 53 -8.96 -8.27 13.50
C GLY A 53 -8.11 -7.12 14.02
N TYR A 54 -7.17 -7.46 14.89
CA TYR A 54 -6.25 -6.52 15.52
C TYR A 54 -4.82 -7.03 15.38
N THR A 55 -3.89 -6.16 15.01
CA THR A 55 -2.45 -6.46 15.02
C THR A 55 -1.81 -5.85 16.26
N LEU A 56 -0.78 -6.51 16.81
CA LEU A 56 0.03 -5.94 17.87
C LEU A 56 1.03 -4.97 17.25
N GLY A 57 0.90 -3.68 17.57
CA GLY A 57 1.94 -2.69 17.31
C GLY A 57 3.24 -3.06 18.03
N GLY A 58 4.34 -2.36 17.68
CA GLY A 58 5.68 -2.55 18.27
C GLY A 58 5.73 -2.35 19.79
N TYR A 59 6.91 -2.02 20.34
CA TYR A 59 7.31 -2.02 21.77
C TYR A 59 6.24 -1.73 22.86
N ASP A 60 5.18 -1.01 22.54
CA ASP A 60 4.09 -0.58 23.42
C ASP A 60 2.78 -1.40 23.33
N ARG A 61 2.77 -2.58 22.68
CA ARG A 61 1.61 -3.51 22.54
C ARG A 61 0.25 -2.81 22.31
N ARG A 62 0.21 -1.84 21.41
CA ARG A 62 -1.04 -1.19 21.04
C ARG A 62 -1.73 -2.05 20.00
N GLU A 63 -2.97 -2.46 20.27
CA GLU A 63 -3.80 -3.16 19.29
C GLU A 63 -4.24 -2.16 18.21
N PHE A 64 -3.85 -2.41 16.96
CA PHE A 64 -4.30 -1.64 15.82
C PHE A 64 -5.40 -2.41 15.09
N LYS A 65 -6.53 -1.76 14.86
CA LYS A 65 -7.60 -2.29 14.00
C LYS A 65 -7.03 -2.58 12.61
N VAL A 66 -7.29 -3.78 12.13
CA VAL A 66 -6.99 -4.22 10.76
C VAL A 66 -8.31 -4.33 10.00
N GLU A 67 -8.40 -3.64 8.87
CA GLU A 67 -9.57 -3.66 8.00
C GLU A 67 -9.15 -4.13 6.62
N GLU A 68 -9.98 -4.95 5.97
CA GLU A 68 -9.83 -5.31 4.56
C GLU A 68 -10.94 -4.71 3.74
N TRP A 69 -10.57 -4.02 2.67
CA TRP A 69 -11.50 -3.40 1.73
C TRP A 69 -11.37 -4.07 0.37
N VAL A 70 -12.49 -4.48 -0.21
CA VAL A 70 -12.52 -5.16 -1.50
C VAL A 70 -13.10 -4.25 -2.57
N TYR A 71 -12.42 -4.18 -3.71
CA TYR A 71 -12.89 -3.49 -4.91
C TYR A 71 -12.96 -4.48 -6.07
N GLY A 72 -14.15 -4.68 -6.64
CA GLY A 72 -14.43 -5.62 -7.72
C GLY A 72 -15.14 -6.90 -7.25
N PRO A 73 -15.26 -7.91 -8.12
CA PRO A 73 -14.54 -8.04 -9.39
C PRO A 73 -15.03 -7.09 -10.49
N ARG A 74 -14.08 -6.43 -11.18
CA ARG A 74 -14.34 -5.65 -12.41
C ARG A 74 -13.51 -6.25 -13.54
N ASN A 75 -14.16 -6.71 -14.63
CA ASN A 75 -13.50 -7.42 -15.72
C ASN A 75 -12.67 -8.64 -15.25
N GLY A 76 -13.16 -9.38 -14.25
CA GLY A 76 -12.48 -10.53 -13.66
C GLY A 76 -11.33 -10.21 -12.71
N ALA A 77 -11.10 -8.93 -12.39
CA ALA A 77 -10.05 -8.49 -11.47
C ALA A 77 -10.61 -7.91 -10.17
N THR A 78 -9.99 -8.26 -9.05
CA THR A 78 -10.33 -7.81 -7.69
C THR A 78 -9.10 -7.24 -7.02
N TYR A 79 -9.28 -6.11 -6.33
CA TYR A 79 -8.27 -5.55 -5.44
C TYR A 79 -8.70 -5.75 -3.98
N ILE A 80 -7.79 -6.22 -3.15
CA ILE A 80 -7.97 -6.35 -1.70
C ILE A 80 -6.96 -5.42 -1.03
N LEU A 81 -7.45 -4.46 -0.24
CA LEU A 81 -6.65 -3.44 0.43
C LEU A 81 -6.67 -3.70 1.92
N THR A 82 -5.50 -3.90 2.52
CA THR A 82 -5.38 -4.08 3.97
C THR A 82 -4.98 -2.76 4.62
N PHE A 83 -5.79 -2.28 5.55
CA PHE A 83 -5.53 -1.10 6.36
C PHE A 83 -5.13 -1.51 7.77
N GLU A 84 -4.11 -0.85 8.32
CA GLU A 84 -3.78 -0.92 9.75
C GLU A 84 -3.79 0.49 10.32
N ALA A 85 -4.53 0.72 11.41
CA ALA A 85 -4.62 2.03 12.06
C ALA A 85 -4.89 3.20 11.07
N ASN A 86 -5.84 3.01 10.15
CA ASN A 86 -6.23 4.00 9.13
C ASN A 86 -5.12 4.32 8.09
N ARG A 87 -4.17 3.41 7.86
CA ARG A 87 -3.15 3.51 6.80
C ARG A 87 -3.21 2.28 5.91
N LEU A 88 -3.19 2.48 4.60
CA LEU A 88 -3.09 1.41 3.63
C LEU A 88 -1.71 0.76 3.75
N LYS A 89 -1.67 -0.53 4.07
CA LYS A 89 -0.42 -1.28 4.28
C LYS A 89 -0.11 -2.23 3.15
N ARG A 90 -1.16 -2.77 2.50
CA ARG A 90 -1.01 -3.74 1.42
C ARG A 90 -2.10 -3.56 0.38
N ILE A 91 -1.71 -3.79 -0.88
CA ILE A 91 -2.62 -3.85 -2.02
C ILE A 91 -2.37 -5.22 -2.66
N GLU A 92 -3.39 -6.06 -2.69
CA GLU A 92 -3.36 -7.35 -3.36
C GLU A 92 -4.24 -7.30 -4.61
N PHE A 93 -3.74 -7.82 -5.72
CA PHE A 93 -4.47 -7.95 -6.97
C PHE A 93 -4.73 -9.42 -7.26
N LYS A 94 -5.99 -9.79 -7.49
CA LYS A 94 -6.42 -11.14 -7.89
C LYS A 94 -7.16 -11.06 -9.21
N ARG A 95 -6.93 -12.04 -10.08
CA ARG A 95 -7.63 -12.19 -11.36
C ARG A 95 -7.93 -13.65 -11.61
N ASP A 96 -9.19 -13.95 -11.93
CA ASP A 96 -9.66 -15.28 -12.34
C ASP A 96 -9.60 -15.45 -13.87
#